data_AF-A0A6G0VSS9-F1
#
_entry.id   AF-A0A6G0VSS9-F1
#
_cell.length_a   1.000
_cell.length_b   1.000
_cell.length_c   1.000
_cell.angle_alpha   90.00
_cell.angle_beta   90.00
_cell.angle_gamma   90.00
#
_symmetry.space_group_name_H-M   'P 1'
#
loop_
_entity.id
_entity.type
_entity.pdbx_description
1 polymer ?
#
loop_
_entity_poly.entity_id
_entity_poly.type
_entity_poly.pdbx_seq_one_letter_code
_entity_poly.pdbx_strand_id
1 'polypeptide(L)'
;MNALCIGWNGFTSIFDYLNWCYRVLVENSYGSNVTIINKCANHYTKIIVNHVYTYFQSETTDHKTVEKMKINCVIDLICLLFNAESLEDVENWFKIFSLILLSPYNTIETKHAISTMRDKCNVNHHLSNESNNEGKDYLEEINKFICETDRSNSVMYCRFQSIQEHVKSRFLHCSINNENISNGYYDESYLHQFIVKWIPFLALWTPIH
;
A
#
# COMPACT_ATOMS: atom_id res chain seq x y z
N MET A 1 7.11 23.54 13.46
CA MET A 1 7.20 23.58 11.99
C MET A 1 8.65 23.80 11.51
N ASN A 2 9.69 23.29 12.21
CA ASN A 2 11.10 23.64 11.93
C ASN A 2 12.04 22.46 11.57
N ALA A 3 11.71 21.21 11.90
CA ALA A 3 12.48 20.04 11.45
C ALA A 3 12.25 19.71 9.96
N LEU A 4 11.15 20.21 9.41
CA LEU A 4 10.67 19.98 8.04
C LEU A 4 11.53 20.59 6.96
N CYS A 5 12.00 21.81 7.19
CA CYS A 5 12.77 22.54 6.19
C CYS A 5 14.23 22.09 6.20
N ILE A 6 14.77 21.63 7.33
CA ILE A 6 16.21 21.35 7.44
C ILE A 6 16.59 20.09 6.64
N GLY A 7 15.77 19.04 6.63
CA GLY A 7 15.99 17.85 5.80
C GLY A 7 15.71 18.08 4.31
N TRP A 8 14.64 18.82 3.99
CA TRP A 8 14.23 19.10 2.61
C TRP A 8 15.16 20.08 1.88
N ASN A 9 15.67 21.11 2.56
CA ASN A 9 16.45 22.18 1.95
C ASN A 9 17.78 21.72 1.31
N GLY A 10 18.20 20.46 1.55
CA GLY A 10 19.38 19.86 0.94
C GLY A 10 19.13 19.05 -0.34
N PHE A 11 17.86 18.77 -0.70
CA PHE A 11 17.53 17.91 -1.83
C PHE A 11 16.89 18.70 -2.98
N THR A 12 17.35 18.42 -4.20
CA THR A 12 16.85 19.01 -5.44
C THR A 12 15.59 18.34 -5.97
N SER A 13 15.27 17.13 -5.47
CA SER A 13 14.11 16.34 -5.86
C SER A 13 13.49 15.63 -4.67
N ILE A 14 12.16 15.44 -4.71
CA ILE A 14 11.44 14.57 -3.77
C ILE A 14 11.98 13.14 -3.80
N PHE A 15 12.44 12.66 -4.95
CA PHE A 15 13.00 11.32 -5.09
C PHE A 15 14.37 11.18 -4.45
N ASP A 16 15.19 12.23 -4.45
CA ASP A 16 16.47 12.24 -3.74
C ASP A 16 16.22 12.12 -2.22
N TYR A 17 15.21 12.83 -1.73
CA TYR A 17 14.77 12.74 -0.34
C TYR A 17 14.21 11.35 0.00
N LEU A 18 13.34 10.77 -0.85
CA LEU A 18 12.79 9.43 -0.64
C LEU A 18 13.87 8.34 -0.67
N ASN A 19 14.84 8.44 -1.58
CA ASN A 19 15.99 7.53 -1.65
C ASN A 19 16.90 7.69 -0.43
N TRP A 20 17.05 8.90 0.10
CA TRP A 20 17.76 9.12 1.35
C TRP A 20 17.00 8.51 2.54
N CYS A 21 15.67 8.69 2.64
CA CYS A 21 14.85 8.02 3.64
C CYS A 21 15.03 6.50 3.59
N TYR A 22 15.02 5.91 2.39
CA TYR A 22 15.29 4.48 2.21
C TYR A 22 16.65 4.06 2.78
N ARG A 23 17.73 4.84 2.53
CA ARG A 23 19.06 4.52 3.08
C ARG A 23 19.09 4.62 4.59
N VAL A 24 18.42 5.60 5.18
CA VAL A 24 18.29 5.71 6.64
C VAL A 24 17.62 4.45 7.21
N LEU A 25 16.54 3.99 6.57
CA LEU A 25 15.77 2.81 6.98
C LEU A 25 16.54 1.49 6.83
N VAL A 26 17.32 1.33 5.76
CA VAL A 26 17.96 0.04 5.42
C VAL A 26 19.40 -0.05 5.90
N GLU A 27 20.15 1.04 5.82
CA GLU A 27 21.60 1.03 6.04
C GLU A 27 21.96 1.44 7.47
N ASN A 28 20.98 1.90 8.28
CA ASN A 28 21.16 2.37 9.65
C ASN A 28 22.33 3.37 9.78
N SER A 29 22.60 4.10 8.69
CA SER A 29 23.89 4.75 8.42
C SER A 29 24.04 6.11 9.09
N TYR A 30 22.96 6.61 9.71
CA TYR A 30 22.94 7.87 10.44
C TYR A 30 22.40 7.61 11.86
N GLY A 31 23.31 7.46 12.81
CA GLY A 31 23.00 7.10 14.19
C GLY A 31 21.83 7.89 14.80
N SER A 32 20.85 7.15 15.31
CA SER A 32 19.83 7.43 16.34
C SER A 32 19.07 8.77 16.39
N ASN A 33 19.33 9.76 15.54
CA ASN A 33 18.72 11.09 15.61
C ASN A 33 18.08 11.56 14.29
N VAL A 34 18.03 10.71 13.26
CA VAL A 34 17.35 11.08 12.02
C VAL A 34 15.84 10.94 12.22
N THR A 35 15.18 12.07 12.44
CA THR A 35 13.71 12.13 12.46
C THR A 35 13.20 11.98 11.03
N ILE A 36 12.84 10.75 10.65
CA ILE A 36 12.01 10.54 9.47
C ILE A 36 10.67 11.24 9.74
N ILE A 37 10.29 12.11 8.82
CA ILE A 37 9.13 12.97 9.00
C ILE A 37 7.88 12.10 8.89
N ASN A 38 7.33 11.63 10.02
CA ASN A 38 5.99 11.03 10.11
C ASN A 38 4.93 12.11 9.92
N LYS A 39 4.78 12.63 8.71
CA LYS A 39 3.79 13.67 8.45
C LYS A 39 2.48 13.07 8.00
N CYS A 40 1.45 13.40 8.77
CA CYS A 40 0.05 13.28 8.35
C CYS A 40 -0.34 11.87 7.95
N ALA A 41 0.09 10.83 8.69
CA ALA A 41 -0.36 9.45 8.48
C ALA A 41 -1.88 9.38 8.26
N ASN A 42 -2.67 10.05 9.10
CA ASN A 42 -4.13 10.16 8.95
C ASN A 42 -4.60 10.77 7.61
N HIS A 43 -3.87 11.75 7.05
CA HIS A 43 -4.20 12.34 5.75
C HIS A 43 -3.88 11.37 4.61
N TYR A 44 -2.73 10.69 4.68
CA TYR A 44 -2.36 9.65 3.72
C TYR A 44 -3.29 8.44 3.79
N THR A 45 -3.69 7.98 4.99
CA THR A 45 -4.71 6.94 5.17
C THR A 45 -6.00 7.34 4.46
N LYS A 46 -6.49 8.58 4.68
CA LYS A 46 -7.69 9.09 3.98
C LYS A 46 -7.53 9.11 2.46
N ILE A 47 -6.38 9.54 1.96
CA ILE A 47 -6.09 9.58 0.52
C ILE A 47 -6.09 8.16 -0.07
N ILE A 48 -5.39 7.21 0.54
CA ILE A 48 -5.29 5.84 0.04
C ILE A 48 -6.66 5.14 0.14
N VAL A 49 -7.39 5.33 1.23
CA VAL A 49 -8.76 4.81 1.40
C VAL A 49 -9.68 5.38 0.32
N ASN A 50 -9.61 6.68 0.03
CA ASN A 50 -10.36 7.28 -1.07
C ASN A 50 -9.95 6.71 -2.43
N HIS A 51 -8.67 6.42 -2.66
CA HIS A 51 -8.21 5.74 -3.88
C HIS A 51 -8.81 4.34 -4.01
N VAL A 52 -8.86 3.57 -2.93
CA VAL A 52 -9.50 2.24 -2.91
C VAL A 52 -10.99 2.36 -3.25
N TYR A 53 -11.70 3.27 -2.57
CA TYR A 53 -13.13 3.50 -2.80
C TYR A 53 -13.38 3.88 -4.26
N THR A 54 -12.69 4.90 -4.78
CA THR A 54 -12.89 5.38 -6.14
C THR A 54 -12.55 4.34 -7.21
N TYR A 55 -11.47 3.58 -7.02
CA TYR A 55 -11.07 2.54 -7.95
C TYR A 55 -12.16 1.46 -8.07
N PHE A 56 -12.53 0.83 -6.95
CA PHE A 56 -13.48 -0.30 -6.98
C PHE A 56 -14.93 0.15 -7.23
N GLN A 57 -15.34 1.31 -6.72
CA GLN A 57 -16.69 1.85 -6.94
C GLN A 57 -16.96 2.24 -8.41
N SER A 58 -15.91 2.53 -9.18
CA SER A 58 -16.04 2.86 -10.60
C SER A 58 -16.33 1.65 -11.49
N GLU A 59 -16.22 0.42 -10.97
CA GLU A 59 -16.28 -0.79 -11.81
C GLU A 59 -17.71 -1.22 -12.20
N THR A 60 -18.78 -1.00 -11.42
CA THR A 60 -20.16 -1.35 -11.88
C THR A 60 -21.31 -0.67 -11.10
N THR A 61 -22.48 -0.51 -11.74
CA THR A 61 -23.70 0.08 -11.15
C THR A 61 -24.63 -0.89 -10.40
N ASP A 62 -24.39 -2.21 -10.40
CA ASP A 62 -25.43 -3.21 -10.01
C ASP A 62 -25.07 -4.24 -8.90
N HIS A 63 -23.86 -4.28 -8.34
CA HIS A 63 -23.46 -5.30 -7.34
C HIS A 63 -22.97 -4.75 -5.98
N LYS A 64 -23.80 -3.93 -5.33
CA LYS A 64 -23.44 -3.16 -4.12
C LYS A 64 -22.93 -3.94 -2.90
N THR A 65 -23.33 -5.20 -2.68
CA THR A 65 -23.03 -5.92 -1.41
C THR A 65 -21.68 -6.65 -1.43
N VAL A 66 -21.38 -7.40 -2.50
CA VAL A 66 -20.12 -8.15 -2.63
C VAL A 66 -18.94 -7.20 -2.82
N GLU A 67 -19.15 -6.12 -3.57
CA GLU A 67 -18.16 -5.08 -3.82
C GLU A 67 -17.82 -4.30 -2.55
N LYS A 68 -18.82 -3.95 -1.74
CA LYS A 68 -18.60 -3.31 -0.44
C LYS A 68 -17.75 -4.19 0.49
N MET A 69 -17.94 -5.51 0.46
CA MET A 69 -17.09 -6.44 1.21
C MET A 69 -15.65 -6.48 0.66
N LYS A 70 -15.46 -6.42 -0.66
CA LYS A 70 -14.14 -6.34 -1.31
C LYS A 70 -13.42 -5.04 -0.90
N ILE A 71 -14.09 -3.90 -1.04
CA ILE A 71 -13.57 -2.57 -0.69
C ILE A 71 -13.16 -2.51 0.77
N ASN A 72 -14.05 -2.89 1.68
CA ASN A 72 -13.77 -2.88 3.11
C ASN A 72 -12.57 -3.79 3.44
N CYS A 73 -12.51 -4.98 2.83
CA CYS A 73 -11.37 -5.87 3.05
C CYS A 73 -10.04 -5.27 2.57
N VAL A 74 -10.02 -4.60 1.40
CA VAL A 74 -8.80 -3.95 0.89
C VAL A 74 -8.41 -2.75 1.76
N ILE A 75 -9.38 -1.98 2.25
CA ILE A 75 -9.14 -0.88 3.19
C ILE A 75 -8.56 -1.42 4.50
N ASP A 76 -9.17 -2.45 5.07
CA ASP A 76 -8.71 -3.09 6.31
C ASP A 76 -7.26 -3.58 6.15
N LEU A 77 -6.96 -4.22 5.01
CA LEU A 77 -5.59 -4.64 4.67
C LEU A 77 -4.64 -3.44 4.67
N ILE A 78 -4.98 -2.33 4.01
CA ILE A 78 -4.15 -1.13 3.95
C ILE A 78 -4.00 -0.47 5.33
N CYS A 79 -5.03 -0.50 6.19
CA CYS A 79 -4.94 0.04 7.54
C CYS A 79 -3.84 -0.65 8.37
N LEU A 80 -3.61 -1.95 8.17
CA LEU A 80 -2.53 -2.67 8.85
C LEU A 80 -1.14 -2.13 8.50
N LEU A 81 -0.95 -1.56 7.31
CA LEU A 81 0.32 -0.97 6.91
C LEU A 81 0.72 0.19 7.85
N PHE A 82 -0.25 0.94 8.36
CA PHE A 82 0.02 2.07 9.26
C PHE A 82 0.41 1.64 10.68
N ASN A 83 0.22 0.37 11.03
CA ASN A 83 0.67 -0.21 12.28
C ASN A 83 2.05 -0.88 12.17
N ALA A 84 2.70 -0.85 11.00
CA ALA A 84 4.02 -1.43 10.81
C ALA A 84 5.09 -0.56 11.49
N GLU A 85 5.94 -1.20 12.30
CA GLU A 85 7.00 -0.53 13.08
C GLU A 85 8.37 -0.69 12.43
N SER A 86 8.50 -1.59 11.45
CA SER A 86 9.74 -1.88 10.74
C SER A 86 9.54 -2.06 9.24
N LEU A 87 10.61 -1.92 8.45
CA LEU A 87 10.57 -2.18 7.01
C LEU A 87 10.25 -3.66 6.74
N GLU A 88 10.72 -4.55 7.61
CA GLU A 88 10.41 -5.98 7.53
C GLU A 88 8.90 -6.24 7.68
N ASP A 89 8.22 -5.57 8.61
CA ASP A 89 6.77 -5.66 8.77
C ASP A 89 6.04 -5.17 7.53
N VAL A 90 6.49 -4.06 6.94
CA VAL A 90 5.94 -3.52 5.70
C VAL A 90 6.11 -4.50 4.54
N GLU A 91 7.29 -5.09 4.40
CA GLU A 91 7.55 -6.07 3.34
C GLU A 91 6.70 -7.34 3.52
N ASN A 92 6.56 -7.81 4.76
CA ASN A 92 5.73 -8.96 5.06
C ASN A 92 4.25 -8.66 4.81
N TRP A 93 3.79 -7.47 5.20
CA TRP A 93 2.46 -6.97 4.83
C TRP A 93 2.28 -6.97 3.31
N PHE A 94 3.25 -6.43 2.57
CA PHE A 94 3.15 -6.31 1.12
C PHE A 94 3.20 -7.66 0.39
N LYS A 95 3.96 -8.63 0.90
CA LYS A 95 3.93 -10.02 0.40
C LYS A 95 2.53 -10.62 0.54
N ILE A 96 1.89 -10.45 1.70
CA ILE A 96 0.53 -10.96 1.96
C ILE A 96 -0.48 -10.22 1.08
N PHE A 97 -0.38 -8.89 1.00
CA PHE A 97 -1.25 -8.06 0.16
C PHE A 97 -1.15 -8.46 -1.32
N SER A 98 0.09 -8.64 -1.82
CA SER A 98 0.35 -9.09 -3.19
C SER A 98 -0.18 -10.52 -3.42
N LEU A 99 -0.03 -11.42 -2.45
CA LEU A 99 -0.56 -12.79 -2.55
C LEU A 99 -2.09 -12.79 -2.75
N ILE A 100 -2.80 -11.92 -2.02
CA ILE A 100 -4.26 -11.78 -2.10
C ILE A 100 -4.68 -11.21 -3.46
N LEU A 101 -3.98 -10.20 -3.98
CA LEU A 101 -4.35 -9.53 -5.23
C LEU A 101 -3.85 -10.25 -6.49
N LEU A 102 -2.79 -11.06 -6.40
CA LEU A 102 -2.21 -11.76 -7.56
C LEU A 102 -2.63 -13.22 -7.68
N SER A 103 -3.18 -13.82 -6.63
CA SER A 103 -3.68 -15.20 -6.73
C SER A 103 -4.99 -15.23 -7.53
N PRO A 104 -5.06 -15.90 -8.69
CA PRO A 104 -6.31 -16.01 -9.44
C PRO A 104 -7.35 -16.90 -8.73
N TYR A 105 -6.90 -17.75 -7.80
CA TYR A 105 -7.74 -18.75 -7.12
C TYR A 105 -7.66 -18.63 -5.60
N ASN A 106 -8.73 -19.03 -4.92
CA ASN A 106 -8.79 -19.13 -3.47
C ASN A 106 -8.05 -20.37 -2.95
N THR A 107 -6.73 -20.35 -3.06
CA THR A 107 -5.85 -21.41 -2.54
C THR A 107 -5.89 -21.45 -1.00
N ILE A 108 -5.38 -22.53 -0.40
CA ILE A 108 -5.21 -22.62 1.06
C ILE A 108 -4.37 -21.44 1.57
N GLU A 109 -3.31 -21.07 0.85
CA GLU A 109 -2.46 -19.94 1.21
C GLU A 109 -3.22 -18.61 1.15
N THR A 110 -4.00 -18.36 0.09
CA THR A 110 -4.79 -17.14 -0.05
C THR A 110 -5.88 -17.04 1.02
N LYS A 111 -6.55 -18.15 1.34
CA LYS A 111 -7.55 -18.20 2.42
C LYS A 111 -6.92 -17.94 3.79
N HIS A 112 -5.77 -18.54 4.05
CA HIS A 112 -5.01 -18.30 5.29
C HIS A 112 -4.59 -16.84 5.39
N ALA A 113 -4.03 -16.27 4.32
CA ALA A 113 -3.65 -14.85 4.25
C ALA A 113 -4.81 -13.90 4.55
N ILE A 114 -5.98 -14.13 3.93
CA ILE A 114 -7.19 -13.32 4.18
C ILE A 114 -7.63 -13.46 5.65
N SER A 115 -7.63 -14.68 6.20
CA SER A 115 -7.99 -14.91 7.61
C SER A 115 -7.03 -14.19 8.56
N THR A 116 -5.72 -14.42 8.41
CA THR A 116 -4.69 -13.79 9.26
C THR A 116 -4.79 -12.28 9.26
N MET A 117 -5.04 -11.67 8.09
CA MET A 117 -5.17 -10.21 8.00
C MET A 117 -6.46 -9.73 8.68
N ARG A 118 -7.58 -10.42 8.48
CA ARG A 118 -8.84 -10.09 9.16
C ARG A 118 -8.69 -10.16 10.68
N ASP A 119 -8.01 -11.17 11.18
CA ASP A 119 -7.76 -11.33 12.62
C ASP A 119 -6.90 -10.17 13.16
N LYS A 120 -5.86 -9.77 12.42
CA LYS A 120 -5.04 -8.59 12.76
C LYS A 120 -5.84 -7.28 12.74
N CYS A 121 -6.80 -7.13 11.83
CA CYS A 121 -7.66 -5.93 11.78
C CYS A 121 -8.62 -5.87 12.96
N ASN A 122 -9.23 -7.00 13.33
CA ASN A 122 -10.18 -7.08 14.45
C ASN A 122 -9.52 -6.75 15.80
N VAL A 123 -8.25 -7.09 15.98
CA VAL A 123 -7.47 -6.77 17.19
C VAL A 123 -7.12 -5.27 17.24
N ASN A 124 -6.95 -4.63 16.09
CA ASN A 124 -6.47 -3.25 15.95
C ASN A 124 -7.59 -2.23 15.64
N HIS A 125 -8.85 -2.53 15.96
CA HIS A 125 -10.02 -1.68 15.66
C HIS A 125 -9.90 -0.26 16.24
N HIS A 126 -9.26 0.65 15.49
CA HIS A 126 -9.19 2.06 15.85
C HIS A 126 -9.48 3.04 14.71
N LEU A 127 -9.79 2.60 13.48
CA LEU A 127 -9.85 3.52 12.33
C LEU A 127 -11.04 3.40 11.37
N SER A 128 -12.10 2.67 11.71
CA SER A 128 -13.29 2.58 10.84
C SER A 128 -14.54 3.10 11.54
N ASN A 129 -14.83 4.40 11.46
CA ASN A 129 -16.21 4.91 11.58
C ASN A 129 -16.45 6.38 11.18
N GLU A 130 -15.54 7.06 10.48
CA GLU A 130 -15.87 8.37 9.89
C GLU A 130 -15.64 8.37 8.38
N SER A 131 -16.58 7.73 7.67
CA SER A 131 -16.81 8.01 6.25
C SER A 131 -17.45 9.40 6.14
N ASN A 132 -16.66 10.48 6.20
CA ASN A 132 -17.13 11.78 5.76
C ASN A 132 -17.03 11.84 4.24
N ASN A 133 -18.20 11.73 3.60
CA ASN A 133 -18.44 12.10 2.22
C ASN A 133 -18.13 13.60 2.01
N GLU A 134 -16.85 13.93 1.86
CA GLU A 134 -16.39 15.17 1.22
C GLU A 134 -15.29 14.80 0.20
N GLY A 135 -15.61 13.85 -0.67
CA GLY A 135 -14.79 13.49 -1.82
C GLY A 135 -14.88 14.54 -2.91
N LYS A 136 -14.20 15.68 -2.72
CA LYS A 136 -13.89 16.63 -3.80
C LYS A 136 -12.38 16.77 -3.99
N ASP A 137 -11.96 16.58 -5.24
CA ASP A 137 -10.74 17.04 -5.92
C ASP A 137 -9.34 16.73 -5.40
N TYR A 138 -9.14 15.97 -4.32
CA TYR A 138 -7.78 15.58 -3.94
C TYR A 138 -7.09 14.69 -4.99
N LEU A 139 -7.84 13.93 -5.78
CA LEU A 139 -7.28 12.99 -6.77
C LEU A 139 -6.68 13.70 -7.99
N GLU A 140 -7.28 14.81 -8.44
CA GLU A 140 -6.74 15.63 -9.53
C GLU A 140 -5.44 16.33 -9.12
N GLU A 141 -5.40 16.89 -7.91
CA GLU A 141 -4.19 17.53 -7.38
C GLU A 141 -3.07 16.51 -7.15
N ILE A 142 -3.40 15.35 -6.59
CA ILE A 142 -2.45 14.26 -6.41
C ILE A 142 -1.94 13.80 -7.77
N ASN A 143 -2.80 13.40 -8.72
CA ASN A 143 -2.35 12.97 -10.06
C ASN A 143 -1.49 14.04 -10.77
N LYS A 144 -1.73 15.33 -10.51
CA LYS A 144 -0.92 16.44 -11.02
C LYS A 144 0.46 16.57 -10.37
N PHE A 145 0.60 16.24 -9.09
CA PHE A 145 1.90 16.14 -8.40
C PHE A 145 2.63 14.82 -8.70
N ILE A 146 1.89 13.80 -9.11
CA ILE A 146 2.33 12.42 -9.30
C ILE A 146 2.65 12.18 -10.80
N CYS A 147 3.76 12.73 -11.30
CA CYS A 147 4.29 12.31 -12.60
C CYS A 147 4.72 10.83 -12.53
N GLU A 148 4.13 9.98 -13.37
CA GLU A 148 4.34 8.53 -13.39
C GLU A 148 5.76 8.12 -13.82
N THR A 149 6.46 8.98 -14.56
CA THR A 149 7.72 8.64 -15.25
C THR A 149 8.97 8.64 -14.38
N ASP A 150 8.98 9.30 -13.21
CA ASP A 150 10.18 9.38 -12.36
C ASP A 150 10.17 8.41 -11.16
N ARG A 151 9.03 7.75 -10.90
CA ARG A 151 8.84 6.92 -9.70
C ARG A 151 9.52 5.57 -9.78
N SER A 152 9.69 5.05 -10.99
CA SER A 152 10.44 3.83 -11.25
C SER A 152 11.91 3.94 -10.85
N ASN A 153 12.41 5.16 -10.62
CA ASN A 153 13.78 5.39 -10.15
C ASN A 153 13.90 5.37 -8.61
N SER A 154 12.79 5.26 -7.87
CA SER A 154 12.83 5.09 -6.42
C SER A 154 13.35 3.71 -6.07
N VAL A 155 14.34 3.63 -5.18
CA VAL A 155 14.87 2.35 -4.70
C VAL A 155 13.77 1.56 -3.97
N MET A 156 12.86 2.26 -3.30
CA MET A 156 11.73 1.64 -2.61
C MET A 156 10.72 1.05 -3.60
N TYR A 157 10.45 1.73 -4.72
CA TYR A 157 9.66 1.16 -5.81
C TYR A 157 10.28 -0.13 -6.35
N CYS A 158 11.57 -0.09 -6.73
CA CYS A 158 12.26 -1.26 -7.31
C CYS A 158 12.23 -2.47 -6.36
N ARG A 159 12.43 -2.23 -5.06
CA ARG A 159 12.40 -3.29 -4.05
C ARG A 159 11.03 -3.96 -3.95
N PHE A 160 9.95 -3.18 -3.91
CA PHE A 160 8.59 -3.72 -3.80
C PHE A 160 8.11 -4.31 -5.12
N GLN A 161 8.54 -3.77 -6.26
CA GLN A 161 8.32 -4.39 -7.56
C GLN A 161 8.95 -5.80 -7.62
N SER A 162 10.19 -5.95 -7.12
CA SER A 162 10.85 -7.26 -7.06
C SER A 162 10.08 -8.25 -6.16
N ILE A 163 9.55 -7.78 -5.02
CA ILE A 163 8.68 -8.61 -4.16
C ILE A 163 7.41 -9.03 -4.90
N GLN A 164 6.77 -8.10 -5.63
CA GLN A 164 5.58 -8.39 -6.44
C GLN A 164 5.88 -9.48 -7.49
N GLU A 165 6.98 -9.34 -8.22
CA GLU A 165 7.40 -10.30 -9.23
C GLU A 165 7.69 -11.68 -8.63
N HIS A 166 8.34 -11.71 -7.47
CA HIS A 166 8.59 -12.96 -6.75
C HIS A 166 7.27 -13.64 -6.34
N VAL A 167 6.31 -12.89 -5.79
CA VAL A 167 4.99 -13.43 -5.43
C VAL A 167 4.25 -13.91 -6.68
N LYS A 168 4.26 -13.13 -7.77
CA LYS A 168 3.64 -13.50 -9.06
C LYS A 168 4.20 -14.80 -9.62
N SER A 169 5.52 -15.03 -9.49
CA SER A 169 6.20 -16.23 -9.96
C SER A 169 5.64 -17.52 -9.36
N ARG A 170 5.07 -17.45 -8.15
CA ARG A 170 4.47 -18.60 -7.46
C ARG A 170 3.19 -19.08 -8.13
N PHE A 171 2.52 -18.22 -8.90
CA PHE A 171 1.26 -18.52 -9.58
C PHE A 171 1.41 -18.89 -11.06
N LEU A 172 2.60 -18.75 -11.64
CA LEU A 172 2.89 -19.08 -13.04
C LEU A 172 2.68 -20.56 -13.39
N HIS A 173 2.63 -21.44 -12.39
CA HIS A 173 2.42 -22.88 -12.55
C HIS A 173 1.11 -23.40 -11.94
N CYS A 174 0.20 -22.50 -11.51
CA CYS A 174 -1.11 -22.93 -11.04
C CYS A 174 -1.95 -23.41 -12.24
N SER A 175 -2.00 -24.73 -12.46
CA SER A 175 -2.86 -25.33 -13.47
C SER A 175 -4.33 -25.02 -13.17
N ILE A 176 -5.07 -24.68 -14.23
CA ILE A 176 -6.52 -24.47 -14.18
C ILE A 176 -7.16 -25.83 -13.88
N ASN A 177 -7.36 -26.15 -12.61
CA ASN A 177 -8.24 -27.25 -12.23
C ASN A 177 -9.66 -26.68 -12.13
N ASN A 178 -10.64 -27.35 -12.74
CA ASN A 178 -12.06 -26.93 -12.74
C ASN A 178 -12.68 -26.85 -11.33
N GLU A 179 -11.98 -27.31 -10.29
CA GLU A 179 -12.38 -27.23 -8.88
C GLU A 179 -11.91 -25.94 -8.18
N ASN A 180 -11.09 -25.11 -8.85
CA ASN A 180 -10.53 -23.92 -8.23
C ASN A 180 -11.57 -22.79 -8.17
N ILE A 181 -11.99 -22.44 -6.95
CA ILE A 181 -12.85 -21.28 -6.69
C ILE A 181 -12.09 -20.00 -7.04
N SER A 182 -12.67 -19.16 -7.91
CA SER A 182 -12.11 -17.86 -8.26
C SER A 182 -11.87 -16.98 -7.03
N ASN A 183 -10.75 -16.28 -7.00
CA ASN A 183 -10.47 -15.28 -5.99
C ASN A 183 -11.12 -13.93 -6.36
N GLY A 184 -12.17 -13.54 -5.65
CA GLY A 184 -12.85 -12.26 -5.86
C GLY A 184 -11.99 -11.01 -5.56
N TYR A 185 -10.83 -11.18 -4.92
CA TYR A 185 -9.87 -10.12 -4.66
C TYR A 185 -8.80 -9.98 -5.74
N TYR A 186 -8.72 -10.90 -6.71
CA TYR A 186 -7.72 -10.85 -7.78
C TYR A 186 -7.85 -9.54 -8.57
N ASP A 187 -6.79 -8.74 -8.57
CA ASP A 187 -6.70 -7.46 -9.27
C ASP A 187 -5.23 -7.01 -9.41
N GLU A 188 -4.60 -7.48 -10.49
CA GLU A 188 -3.20 -7.13 -10.79
C GLU A 188 -3.04 -5.63 -11.12
N SER A 189 -4.02 -5.05 -11.82
CA SER A 189 -4.02 -3.64 -12.21
C SER A 189 -4.04 -2.73 -11.00
N TYR A 190 -4.88 -3.03 -10.01
CA TYR A 190 -4.93 -2.27 -8.77
C TYR A 190 -3.62 -2.36 -7.99
N LEU A 191 -3.03 -3.56 -7.87
CA LEU A 191 -1.74 -3.71 -7.19
C LEU A 191 -0.64 -2.90 -7.88
N HIS A 192 -0.58 -2.93 -9.21
CA HIS A 192 0.36 -2.12 -9.98
C HIS A 192 0.17 -0.61 -9.70
N GLN A 193 -1.08 -0.13 -9.78
CA GLN A 193 -1.37 1.28 -9.46
C GLN A 193 -1.02 1.62 -8.02
N PHE A 194 -1.25 0.71 -7.07
CA PHE A 194 -0.91 0.91 -5.67
C PHE A 194 0.61 1.09 -5.48
N ILE A 195 1.40 0.24 -6.13
CA ILE A 195 2.86 0.31 -6.08
C ILE A 195 3.36 1.62 -6.66
N VAL A 196 2.91 1.99 -7.86
CA VAL A 196 3.33 3.24 -8.51
C VAL A 196 2.90 4.45 -7.71
N LYS A 197 1.67 4.47 -7.17
CA LYS A 197 1.12 5.67 -6.51
C LYS A 197 1.63 5.88 -5.08
N TRP A 198 1.77 4.80 -4.31
CA TRP A 198 1.91 4.91 -2.85
C TRP A 198 3.23 4.41 -2.28
N ILE A 199 3.80 3.31 -2.80
CA ILE A 199 5.01 2.71 -2.23
C ILE A 199 6.21 3.66 -2.15
N PRO A 200 6.52 4.50 -3.17
CA PRO A 200 7.66 5.42 -3.10
C PRO A 200 7.62 6.35 -1.88
N PHE A 201 6.44 6.67 -1.37
CA PHE A 201 6.24 7.65 -0.30
C PHE A 201 6.05 6.99 1.07
N LEU A 202 6.15 5.66 1.15
CA LEU A 202 5.84 4.90 2.35
C LEU A 202 6.68 5.33 3.56
N ALA A 203 7.95 5.63 3.33
CA ALA A 203 8.86 6.16 4.34
C ALA A 203 8.44 7.53 4.92
N LEU A 204 7.47 8.24 4.35
CA LEU A 204 6.98 9.54 4.86
C LEU A 204 5.86 9.43 5.90
N TRP A 205 5.31 8.24 6.15
CA TRP A 205 4.13 8.13 7.00
C TRP A 205 4.05 6.89 7.89
N THR A 206 4.84 5.86 7.61
CA THR A 206 4.95 4.71 8.51
C THR A 206 6.00 5.02 9.58
N PRO A 207 5.75 4.68 10.86
CA PRO A 207 6.72 4.84 11.95
C PRO A 207 7.84 3.78 11.86
N ILE A 208 8.43 3.62 10.67
CA ILE A 208 9.54 2.71 10.48
C ILE A 208 10.74 3.34 11.16
N HIS A 209 11.23 2.65 12.19
CA HIS A 209 12.41 3.01 12.95
C HIS A 209 13.61 2.17 12.54
#